data_AF-A0A7N2QZ43-F1
#
_entry.id   AF-A0A7N2QZ43-F1
#
_cell.length_a   1.000
_cell.length_b   1.000
_cell.length_c   1.000
_cell.angle_alpha   90.00
_cell.angle_beta   90.00
_cell.angle_gamma   90.00
#
_symmetry.space_group_name_H-M   'P 1'
#
loop_
_entity.id
_entity.type
_entity.pdbx_description
1 polymer ?
#
loop_
_entity_poly.entity_id
_entity_poly.type
_entity_poly.pdbx_seq_one_letter_code
_entity_poly.pdbx_strand_id
1 'polypeptide(L)'
;MAKVCSKLLLLSAFCIFIAQAFAQPNLQYHFCIDNGNYTSNSTYKVNLNHLLSFLTSNTQIDYGFYNISYGQDPDKVYALGLCRGDVKPDVCHSCLNNATNLTQLCPSQKEAIIWYDYCMLRYSFHNIFGIMEGSPAFYGWNYDNVSANLNEFNQDLRTLLDSLRSQASAGGSLRKFAVGNATAPNFQTLYALMQCTPDLSQQTCSDCLVGVMGSISQCCNGKQGGRVIIPSCNLSFDLYRFYDPTADTVPPPPPSQTPSPPPASPVYTLQSSTNTTAAKGNESNKYRTVTIVVPITAFVILIIISFCIYLRVRQPSENPESEAVDEIGSVENLQLDFETIKVATDNFSDANKLGQGGFGAVYKVTRHYH
;
A
#
# COMPACT_ATOMS: atom_id res chain seq x y z
N MET A 1 20.45 -11.39 -32.40
CA MET A 1 19.35 -12.01 -31.63
C MET A 1 19.63 -12.20 -30.12
N ALA A 2 20.74 -12.82 -29.70
CA ALA A 2 21.01 -13.05 -28.25
C ALA A 2 20.99 -11.76 -27.40
N LYS A 3 21.52 -10.65 -27.93
CA LYS A 3 21.50 -9.33 -27.27
C LYS A 3 20.08 -8.75 -27.10
N VAL A 4 19.14 -9.07 -27.98
CA VAL A 4 17.75 -8.58 -27.91
C VAL A 4 16.95 -9.35 -26.86
N CYS A 5 17.08 -10.68 -26.84
CA CYS A 5 16.41 -11.54 -25.85
C CYS A 5 16.97 -11.26 -24.42
N SER A 6 18.28 -10.99 -24.28
CA SER A 6 18.89 -10.56 -23.01
C SER A 6 18.39 -9.19 -22.54
N LYS A 7 18.25 -8.20 -23.43
CA LYS A 7 17.68 -6.88 -23.09
C LYS A 7 16.22 -6.97 -22.66
N LEU A 8 15.41 -7.83 -23.29
CA LEU A 8 14.00 -8.01 -22.94
C LEU A 8 13.83 -8.69 -21.57
N LEU A 9 14.66 -9.68 -21.25
CA LEU A 9 14.70 -10.30 -19.93
C LEU A 9 15.11 -9.30 -18.84
N LEU A 10 16.14 -8.48 -19.11
CA LEU A 10 16.56 -7.41 -18.20
C LEU A 10 15.45 -6.36 -18.00
N LEU A 11 14.74 -5.97 -19.05
CA LEU A 11 13.58 -5.07 -18.94
C LEU A 11 12.47 -5.67 -18.09
N SER A 12 12.15 -6.95 -18.29
CA SER A 12 11.10 -7.64 -17.52
C SER A 12 11.47 -7.77 -16.04
N ALA A 13 12.73 -8.10 -15.73
CA ALA A 13 13.23 -8.14 -14.36
C ALA A 13 13.19 -6.75 -13.72
N PHE A 14 13.60 -5.72 -14.45
CA PHE A 14 13.54 -4.32 -14.01
C PHE A 14 12.10 -3.85 -13.73
N CYS A 15 11.14 -4.19 -14.60
CA CYS A 15 9.72 -3.91 -14.36
C CYS A 15 9.18 -4.63 -13.12
N ILE A 16 9.61 -5.87 -12.87
CA ILE A 16 9.24 -6.62 -11.66
C ILE A 16 9.84 -5.96 -10.40
N PHE A 17 11.11 -5.54 -10.44
CA PHE A 17 11.74 -4.81 -9.33
C PHE A 17 11.06 -3.46 -9.07
N ILE A 18 10.68 -2.74 -10.12
CA ILE A 18 9.92 -1.49 -10.00
C ILE A 18 8.53 -1.76 -9.40
N ALA A 19 7.81 -2.79 -9.85
CA ALA A 19 6.51 -3.15 -9.30
C ALA A 19 6.60 -3.54 -7.81
N GLN A 20 7.68 -4.21 -7.40
CA GLN A 20 7.95 -4.52 -6.00
C GLN A 20 8.31 -3.28 -5.17
N ALA A 21 9.02 -2.30 -5.74
CA ALA A 21 9.33 -1.04 -5.08
C ALA A 21 8.07 -0.18 -4.84
N PHE A 22 7.07 -0.23 -5.74
CA PHE A 22 5.78 0.44 -5.56
C PHE A 22 4.80 -0.29 -4.62
N ALA A 23 5.09 -1.54 -4.24
CA ALA A 23 4.24 -2.34 -3.35
C ALA A 23 4.54 -2.10 -1.86
N GLN A 24 5.55 -1.30 -1.50
CA GLN A 24 5.79 -0.96 -0.11
C GLN A 24 4.74 0.04 0.39
N PRO A 25 4.06 -0.23 1.52
CA PRO A 25 3.08 0.69 2.08
C PRO A 25 3.77 2.00 2.45
N ASN A 26 3.14 3.13 2.09
CA ASN A 26 3.70 4.45 2.39
C ASN A 26 3.52 4.78 3.88
N LEU A 27 4.63 5.08 4.55
CA LEU A 27 4.65 5.49 5.95
C LEU A 27 3.99 6.87 6.07
N GLN A 28 2.91 6.96 6.85
CA GLN A 28 2.24 8.23 7.11
C GLN A 28 2.98 8.99 8.21
N TYR A 29 3.08 8.39 9.39
CA TYR A 29 3.75 8.99 10.55
C TYR A 29 3.99 7.97 11.67
N HIS A 30 4.82 8.33 12.64
CA HIS A 30 5.00 7.58 13.88
C HIS A 30 5.22 8.52 15.06
N PHE A 31 4.90 8.06 16.26
CA PHE A 31 5.26 8.74 17.51
C PHE A 31 5.93 7.77 18.45
N CYS A 32 7.03 8.24 19.05
CA CYS A 32 7.63 7.64 20.23
C CYS A 32 7.10 8.40 21.45
N ILE A 33 6.40 7.71 22.35
CA ILE A 33 5.70 8.36 23.46
C ILE A 33 6.60 8.32 24.69
N ASP A 34 6.86 9.48 25.28
CA ASP A 34 7.70 9.65 26.47
C ASP A 34 6.94 9.27 27.76
N ASN A 35 6.41 8.05 27.79
CA ASN A 35 5.67 7.48 28.92
C ASN A 35 6.43 6.30 29.53
N GLY A 36 7.74 6.50 29.74
CA GLY A 36 8.64 5.49 30.29
C GLY A 36 9.51 4.81 29.26
N ASN A 37 10.71 4.43 29.72
CA ASN A 37 11.75 3.84 28.88
C ASN A 37 12.12 2.43 29.35
N TYR A 38 12.56 1.60 28.41
CA TYR A 38 13.18 0.31 28.66
C TYR A 38 14.62 0.30 28.15
N THR A 39 15.45 -0.59 28.68
CA THR A 39 16.84 -0.77 28.21
C THR A 39 16.94 -1.95 27.25
N SER A 40 17.96 -1.97 26.39
CA SER A 40 18.13 -3.00 25.35
C SER A 40 18.17 -4.44 25.89
N ASN A 41 18.58 -4.64 27.15
CA ASN A 41 18.70 -5.96 27.80
C ASN A 41 17.55 -6.24 28.80
N SER A 42 16.49 -5.44 28.78
CA SER A 42 15.35 -5.60 29.70
C SER A 42 14.43 -6.76 29.29
N THR A 43 13.75 -7.34 30.29
CA THR A 43 12.68 -8.32 30.07
C THR A 43 11.56 -7.74 29.19
N TYR A 44 11.20 -6.46 29.39
CA TYR A 44 10.25 -5.74 28.54
C TYR A 44 10.63 -5.80 27.06
N LYS A 45 11.90 -5.55 26.70
CA LYS A 45 12.36 -5.63 25.30
C LYS A 45 12.22 -7.03 24.72
N VAL A 46 12.56 -8.06 25.50
CA VAL A 46 12.39 -9.46 25.08
C VAL A 46 10.91 -9.78 24.84
N ASN A 47 10.03 -9.36 25.75
CA ASN A 47 8.58 -9.56 25.64
C ASN A 47 7.99 -8.82 24.43
N LEU A 48 8.42 -7.58 24.18
CA LEU A 48 8.01 -6.78 23.02
C LEU A 48 8.42 -7.46 21.71
N ASN A 49 9.68 -7.88 21.59
CA ASN A 49 10.17 -8.57 20.39
C ASN A 49 9.40 -9.88 20.14
N HIS A 50 9.13 -10.64 21.18
CA HIS A 50 8.32 -11.86 21.07
C HIS A 50 6.89 -11.55 20.60
N LEU A 51 6.24 -10.54 21.20
CA LEU A 51 4.87 -10.14 20.85
C LEU A 51 4.76 -9.67 19.40
N LEU A 52 5.71 -8.85 18.92
CA LEU A 52 5.73 -8.36 17.54
C LEU A 52 6.03 -9.48 16.54
N SER A 53 6.91 -10.42 16.87
CA SER A 53 7.15 -11.61 16.05
C SER A 53 5.93 -12.53 15.98
N PHE A 54 5.16 -12.64 17.07
CA PHE A 54 3.91 -13.39 17.07
C PHE A 54 2.86 -12.73 16.17
N LEU A 55 2.74 -11.41 16.23
CA LEU A 55 1.81 -10.64 15.40
C LEU A 55 2.02 -10.88 13.90
N THR A 56 3.28 -10.92 13.44
CA THR A 56 3.59 -11.07 12.02
C THR A 56 3.56 -12.51 11.52
N SER A 57 3.69 -13.49 12.42
CA SER A 57 3.64 -14.93 12.07
C SER A 57 2.25 -15.54 12.19
N ASN A 58 1.33 -14.89 12.91
CA ASN A 58 -0.04 -15.38 13.07
C ASN A 58 -0.87 -15.13 11.80
N THR A 59 -0.97 -16.17 10.98
CA THR A 59 -1.77 -16.17 9.73
C THR A 59 -3.22 -16.61 9.92
N GLN A 60 -3.65 -16.90 11.15
CA GLN A 60 -5.03 -17.31 11.43
C GLN A 60 -6.01 -16.13 11.46
N ILE A 61 -5.49 -14.90 11.57
CA ILE A 61 -6.29 -13.67 11.61
C ILE A 61 -6.36 -13.09 10.19
N ASP A 62 -7.50 -13.27 9.53
CA ASP A 62 -7.76 -12.81 8.16
C ASP A 62 -8.56 -11.50 8.09
N TYR A 63 -9.14 -11.06 9.21
CA TYR A 63 -9.98 -9.86 9.29
C TYR A 63 -9.19 -8.56 9.55
N GLY A 64 -7.91 -8.66 9.88
CA GLY A 64 -6.97 -7.53 9.93
C GLY A 64 -6.94 -6.73 11.25
N PHE A 65 -7.37 -7.32 12.36
CA PHE A 65 -7.28 -6.69 13.68
C PHE A 65 -6.65 -7.63 14.71
N TYR A 66 -5.68 -7.11 15.47
CA TYR A 66 -4.87 -7.84 16.44
C TYR A 66 -4.90 -7.08 17.76
N ASN A 67 -5.24 -7.75 18.87
CA ASN A 67 -5.23 -7.21 20.23
C ASN A 67 -4.55 -8.21 21.19
N ILE A 68 -3.22 -8.18 21.20
CA ILE A 68 -2.40 -9.23 21.82
C ILE A 68 -1.56 -8.69 22.97
N SER A 69 -1.33 -9.52 23.99
CA SER A 69 -0.43 -9.18 25.09
C SER A 69 0.48 -10.34 25.44
N TYR A 70 1.66 -10.05 26.00
CA TYR A 70 2.64 -11.05 26.39
C TYR A 70 3.46 -10.59 27.59
N GLY A 71 3.93 -11.55 28.39
CA GLY A 71 4.68 -11.30 29.63
C GLY A 71 3.78 -11.16 30.86
N GLN A 72 4.42 -10.82 31.98
CA GLN A 72 3.79 -10.59 33.28
C GLN A 72 4.27 -9.26 33.84
N ASP A 73 3.51 -8.68 34.77
CA ASP A 73 3.90 -7.43 35.42
C ASP A 73 5.23 -7.60 36.18
N PRO A 74 6.14 -6.61 36.13
CA PRO A 74 5.98 -5.26 35.56
C PRO A 74 6.39 -5.12 34.07
N ASP A 75 6.73 -6.22 33.38
CA ASP A 75 7.28 -6.23 32.03
C ASP A 75 6.27 -6.69 30.96
N LYS A 76 4.98 -6.65 31.28
CA LYS A 76 3.91 -7.01 30.34
C LYS A 76 3.81 -5.98 29.22
N VAL A 77 3.55 -6.48 28.01
CA VAL A 77 3.42 -5.67 26.80
C VAL A 77 2.05 -5.90 26.19
N TYR A 78 1.40 -4.83 25.75
CA TYR A 78 0.14 -4.83 25.00
C TYR A 78 0.42 -4.29 23.60
N ALA A 79 -0.17 -4.89 22.57
CA ALA A 79 -0.08 -4.38 21.19
C ALA A 79 -1.43 -4.46 20.48
N LEU A 80 -1.70 -3.43 19.68
CA LEU A 80 -2.81 -3.36 18.75
C LEU A 80 -2.27 -3.22 17.32
N GLY A 81 -2.73 -4.09 16.42
CA GLY A 81 -2.49 -3.99 14.98
C GLY A 81 -3.83 -3.85 14.26
N LEU A 82 -3.96 -2.89 13.35
CA LEU A 82 -5.20 -2.66 12.61
C LEU A 82 -4.90 -2.38 11.15
N CYS A 83 -5.39 -3.22 10.25
CA CYS A 83 -5.36 -2.98 8.81
C CYS A 83 -6.60 -2.20 8.36
N ARG A 84 -6.47 -1.45 7.27
CA ARG A 84 -7.60 -0.77 6.66
C ARG A 84 -8.63 -1.80 6.16
N GLY A 85 -9.92 -1.53 6.34
CA GLY A 85 -10.96 -2.56 6.18
C GLY A 85 -11.18 -3.08 4.75
N ASP A 86 -10.67 -2.39 3.75
CA ASP A 86 -10.69 -2.75 2.31
C ASP A 86 -9.41 -3.47 1.84
N VAL A 87 -8.42 -3.66 2.73
CA VAL A 87 -7.12 -4.26 2.39
C VAL A 87 -7.17 -5.78 2.46
N LYS A 88 -6.60 -6.45 1.46
CA LYS A 88 -6.50 -7.92 1.40
C LYS A 88 -5.56 -8.48 2.49
N PRO A 89 -5.77 -9.73 2.96
CA PRO A 89 -4.98 -10.28 4.06
C PRO A 89 -3.47 -10.27 3.84
N ASP A 90 -2.99 -10.59 2.63
CA ASP A 90 -1.57 -10.60 2.28
C ASP A 90 -0.92 -9.20 2.38
N VAL A 91 -1.62 -8.18 1.86
CA VAL A 91 -1.19 -6.78 1.95
C VAL A 91 -1.22 -6.30 3.39
N CYS A 92 -2.24 -6.68 4.16
CA CYS A 92 -2.36 -6.40 5.58
C CYS A 92 -1.18 -6.97 6.37
N HIS A 93 -0.87 -8.26 6.20
CA HIS A 93 0.27 -8.90 6.85
C HIS A 93 1.59 -8.24 6.48
N SER A 94 1.81 -7.94 5.20
CA SER A 94 3.01 -7.24 4.75
C SER A 94 3.15 -5.85 5.40
N CYS A 95 2.03 -5.13 5.55
CA CYS A 95 2.02 -3.82 6.18
C CYS A 95 2.37 -3.90 7.66
N LEU A 96 1.74 -4.82 8.41
CA LEU A 96 2.03 -5.02 9.82
C LEU A 96 3.46 -5.49 10.05
N ASN A 97 4.01 -6.32 9.16
CA ASN A 97 5.40 -6.73 9.21
C ASN A 97 6.36 -5.53 9.09
N ASN A 98 6.11 -4.63 8.14
CA ASN A 98 6.89 -3.41 8.02
C ASN A 98 6.73 -2.49 9.25
N ALA A 99 5.53 -2.44 9.81
CA ALA A 99 5.24 -1.64 10.99
C ALA A 99 6.04 -2.06 12.24
N THR A 100 6.52 -3.31 12.32
CA THR A 100 7.39 -3.75 13.43
C THR A 100 8.72 -3.00 13.50
N ASN A 101 9.14 -2.35 12.41
CA ASN A 101 10.27 -1.43 12.37
C ASN A 101 10.10 -0.22 13.31
N LEU A 102 8.90 -0.02 13.89
CA LEU A 102 8.64 0.91 14.98
C LEU A 102 9.65 0.78 16.13
N THR A 103 10.13 -0.43 16.41
CA THR A 103 11.15 -0.64 17.46
C THR A 103 12.54 -0.12 17.12
N GLN A 104 12.84 0.13 15.84
CA GLN A 104 14.06 0.81 15.40
C GLN A 104 13.87 2.33 15.42
N LEU A 105 12.67 2.80 15.08
CA LEU A 105 12.30 4.21 15.13
C LEU A 105 12.20 4.73 16.57
N CYS A 106 11.67 3.92 17.48
CA CYS A 106 11.51 4.20 18.91
C CYS A 106 12.31 3.18 19.74
N PRO A 107 13.64 3.36 19.89
CA PRO A 107 14.54 2.33 20.39
C PRO A 107 14.38 2.02 21.88
N SER A 108 13.82 2.95 22.67
CA SER A 108 13.74 2.83 24.13
C SER A 108 12.36 3.05 24.72
N GLN A 109 11.40 3.59 23.97
CA GLN A 109 10.09 3.96 24.50
C GLN A 109 9.21 2.73 24.74
N LYS A 110 8.62 2.64 25.92
CA LYS A 110 7.64 1.61 26.28
C LYS A 110 6.27 1.79 25.60
N GLU A 111 6.08 2.90 24.92
CA GLU A 111 4.84 3.19 24.22
C GLU A 111 5.17 3.88 22.89
N ALA A 112 4.61 3.37 21.81
CA ALA A 112 4.81 3.91 20.48
C ALA A 112 3.67 3.52 19.54
N ILE A 113 3.49 4.32 18.49
CA ILE A 113 2.49 4.09 17.45
C ILE A 113 3.04 4.47 16.08
N ILE A 114 2.68 3.71 15.05
CA ILE A 114 3.02 3.94 13.66
C ILE A 114 1.79 3.74 12.77
N TRP A 115 1.64 4.60 11.76
CA TRP A 115 0.63 4.45 10.72
C TRP A 115 1.26 4.42 9.34
N TYR A 116 0.82 3.44 8.56
CA TYR A 116 0.99 3.34 7.13
C TYR A 116 -0.38 3.55 6.45
N ASP A 117 -0.40 3.75 5.14
CA ASP A 117 -1.67 3.87 4.38
C ASP A 117 -2.63 2.69 4.57
N TYR A 118 -2.08 1.49 4.83
CA TYR A 118 -2.85 0.24 4.90
C TYR A 118 -2.95 -0.36 6.30
N CYS A 119 -2.20 0.15 7.29
CA CYS A 119 -2.26 -0.39 8.64
C CYS A 119 -1.71 0.56 9.70
N MET A 120 -2.07 0.28 10.95
CA MET A 120 -1.54 0.86 12.18
C MET A 120 -0.96 -0.26 13.05
N LEU A 121 0.15 0.03 13.73
CA LEU A 121 0.66 -0.77 14.83
C LEU A 121 0.96 0.14 16.01
N ARG A 122 0.55 -0.28 17.20
CA ARG A 122 0.91 0.39 18.45
C ARG A 122 1.19 -0.62 19.55
N TYR A 123 2.09 -0.26 20.45
CA TYR A 123 2.35 -1.04 21.66
C TYR A 123 2.42 -0.13 22.88
N SER A 124 2.13 -0.69 24.04
CA SER A 124 2.21 -0.02 25.35
C SER A 124 2.59 -1.00 26.45
N PHE A 125 3.05 -0.47 27.59
CA PHE A 125 3.25 -1.20 28.83
C PHE A 125 2.00 -1.23 29.73
N HIS A 126 1.01 -0.38 29.46
CA HIS A 126 -0.30 -0.41 30.13
C HIS A 126 -1.36 -1.02 29.21
N ASN A 127 -2.47 -1.46 29.81
CA ASN A 127 -3.60 -1.97 29.03
C ASN A 127 -4.16 -0.85 28.15
N ILE A 128 -4.42 -1.18 26.89
CA ILE A 128 -4.96 -0.28 25.86
C ILE A 128 -6.18 -0.87 25.14
N PHE A 129 -6.70 -2.01 25.60
CA PHE A 129 -7.82 -2.71 24.96
C PHE A 129 -9.16 -2.21 25.45
N GLY A 130 -10.05 -1.89 24.50
CA GLY A 130 -11.37 -1.34 24.76
C GLY A 130 -11.35 0.09 25.32
N ILE A 131 -10.20 0.76 25.25
CA ILE A 131 -10.00 2.11 25.76
C ILE A 131 -9.88 3.06 24.57
N MET A 132 -10.71 4.10 24.56
CA MET A 132 -10.66 5.14 23.54
C MET A 132 -9.51 6.10 23.82
N GLU A 133 -8.57 6.21 22.89
CA GLU A 133 -7.44 7.13 22.94
C GLU A 133 -7.43 8.02 21.70
N GLY A 134 -7.46 9.33 21.94
CA GLY A 134 -7.49 10.37 20.90
C GLY A 134 -6.14 11.01 20.58
N SER A 135 -5.07 10.60 21.27
CA SER A 135 -3.73 11.18 21.14
C SER A 135 -2.68 10.06 21.10
N PRO A 136 -1.58 10.20 20.34
CA PRO A 136 -1.26 11.34 19.48
C PRO A 136 -2.09 11.38 18.20
N ALA A 137 -2.26 12.57 17.61
CA ALA A 137 -3.04 12.77 16.40
C ALA A 137 -2.14 13.13 15.21
N PHE A 138 -2.39 12.49 14.07
CA PHE A 138 -1.80 12.83 12.79
C PHE A 138 -2.85 13.46 11.88
N TYR A 139 -2.47 14.55 11.22
CA TYR A 139 -3.31 15.28 10.29
C TYR A 139 -2.62 15.35 8.93
N GLY A 140 -3.40 15.16 7.86
CA GLY A 140 -2.94 15.36 6.49
C GLY A 140 -4.06 15.94 5.65
N TRP A 141 -3.74 16.67 4.59
CA TRP A 141 -4.74 17.27 3.71
C TRP A 141 -4.23 17.40 2.28
N ASN A 142 -5.18 17.45 1.35
CA ASN A 142 -4.90 17.84 -0.01
C ASN A 142 -4.51 19.33 -0.05
N TYR A 143 -3.46 19.69 -0.79
CA TYR A 143 -3.03 21.08 -0.90
C TYR A 143 -4.06 21.94 -1.65
N ASP A 144 -4.82 21.33 -2.55
CA ASP A 144 -5.85 21.99 -3.34
C ASP A 144 -7.06 22.37 -2.49
N ASN A 145 -7.56 23.58 -2.75
CA ASN A 145 -8.74 24.11 -2.09
C ASN A 145 -9.99 23.79 -2.92
N VAL A 146 -11.13 23.69 -2.26
CA VAL A 146 -12.43 23.62 -2.93
C VAL A 146 -12.61 24.88 -3.76
N SER A 147 -12.81 24.73 -5.08
CA SER A 147 -12.76 25.84 -6.03
C SER A 147 -14.00 26.75 -5.98
N ALA A 148 -15.17 26.20 -5.64
CA ALA A 148 -16.43 26.93 -5.51
C ALA A 148 -17.42 26.16 -4.61
N ASN A 149 -18.48 26.83 -4.15
CA ASN A 149 -19.58 26.23 -3.37
C ASN A 149 -19.13 25.50 -2.10
N LEU A 150 -18.18 26.11 -1.36
CA LEU A 150 -17.60 25.52 -0.15
C LEU A 150 -18.65 25.11 0.90
N ASN A 151 -19.73 25.89 1.06
CA ASN A 151 -20.78 25.56 2.02
C ASN A 151 -21.54 24.30 1.62
N GLU A 152 -21.87 24.14 0.34
CA GLU A 152 -22.53 22.93 -0.19
C GLU A 152 -21.59 21.72 -0.07
N PHE A 153 -20.33 21.87 -0.47
CA PHE A 153 -19.30 20.83 -0.30
C PHE A 153 -19.19 20.36 1.17
N ASN A 154 -19.14 21.31 2.11
CA ASN A 154 -19.06 21.00 3.54
C ASN A 154 -20.33 20.30 4.04
N GLN A 155 -21.50 20.64 3.50
CA GLN A 155 -22.77 19.98 3.84
C GLN A 155 -22.82 18.54 3.31
N ASP A 156 -22.40 18.33 2.06
CA ASP A 156 -22.32 17.00 1.44
C ASP A 156 -21.30 16.12 2.18
N LEU A 157 -20.13 16.67 2.52
CA LEU A 157 -19.12 15.99 3.32
C LEU A 157 -19.68 15.58 4.68
N ARG A 158 -20.32 16.49 5.42
CA ARG A 158 -20.91 16.17 6.73
C ARG A 158 -21.95 15.06 6.62
N THR A 159 -22.84 15.14 5.63
CA THR A 159 -23.89 14.14 5.40
C THR A 159 -23.29 12.76 5.10
N LEU A 160 -22.27 12.71 4.24
CA LEU A 160 -21.55 11.47 3.93
C LEU A 160 -20.88 10.90 5.19
N LEU A 161 -20.16 11.72 5.94
CA LEU A 161 -19.46 11.30 7.15
C LEU A 161 -20.41 10.83 8.26
N ASP A 162 -21.56 11.48 8.44
CA ASP A 162 -22.57 11.07 9.40
C ASP A 162 -23.13 9.66 9.07
N SER A 163 -23.34 9.38 7.79
CA SER A 163 -23.75 8.05 7.31
C SER A 163 -22.65 7.01 7.56
N LEU A 164 -21.41 7.31 7.19
CA LEU A 164 -20.27 6.40 7.38
C LEU A 164 -19.97 6.15 8.87
N ARG A 165 -20.13 7.15 9.73
CA ARG A 165 -20.01 6.98 11.19
C ARG A 165 -20.97 5.92 11.69
N SER A 166 -22.25 6.03 11.34
CA SER A 166 -23.27 5.08 11.76
C SER A 166 -22.98 3.66 11.25
N GLN A 167 -22.51 3.53 10.02
CA GLN A 167 -22.14 2.24 9.43
C GLN A 167 -20.89 1.61 10.08
N ALA A 168 -19.81 2.39 10.22
CA ALA A 168 -18.55 1.92 10.79
C ALA A 168 -18.72 1.51 12.26
N SER A 169 -19.45 2.32 13.04
CA SER A 169 -19.68 2.05 14.47
C SER A 169 -20.53 0.82 14.73
N ALA A 170 -21.49 0.52 13.85
CA ALA A 170 -22.32 -0.68 13.90
C ALA A 170 -21.58 -1.99 13.58
N GLY A 171 -20.34 -1.90 13.08
CA GLY A 171 -19.51 -3.08 12.81
C GLY A 171 -19.27 -3.96 14.05
N GLY A 172 -19.01 -5.25 13.85
CA GLY A 172 -18.79 -6.21 14.95
C GLY A 172 -17.36 -6.17 15.53
N SER A 173 -17.04 -7.20 16.34
CA SER A 173 -15.71 -7.37 16.96
C SER A 173 -14.59 -7.66 15.96
N LEU A 174 -14.92 -8.03 14.71
CA LEU A 174 -13.93 -8.32 13.68
C LEU A 174 -13.54 -7.07 12.88
N ARG A 175 -14.50 -6.15 12.67
CA ARG A 175 -14.30 -5.00 11.78
C ARG A 175 -15.32 -3.89 12.05
N LYS A 176 -14.82 -2.67 12.20
CA LYS A 176 -15.58 -1.42 12.30
C LYS A 176 -15.08 -0.42 11.27
N PHE A 177 -15.61 -0.53 10.06
CA PHE A 177 -15.11 0.16 8.87
C PHE A 177 -16.27 0.49 7.93
N ALA A 178 -16.24 1.69 7.35
CA ALA A 178 -17.17 2.07 6.31
C ALA A 178 -16.48 2.98 5.29
N VAL A 179 -16.85 2.81 4.02
CA VAL A 179 -16.49 3.69 2.92
C VAL A 179 -17.74 4.09 2.19
N GLY A 180 -17.67 5.20 1.49
CA GLY A 180 -18.74 5.60 0.60
C GLY A 180 -18.35 6.82 -0.22
N ASN A 181 -19.29 7.22 -1.06
CA ASN A 181 -19.13 8.37 -1.91
C ASN A 181 -20.44 9.15 -2.01
N ALA A 182 -20.33 10.42 -2.41
CA ALA A 182 -21.45 11.31 -2.66
C ALA A 182 -21.12 12.21 -3.85
N THR A 183 -22.16 12.70 -4.52
CA THR A 183 -21.99 13.79 -5.49
C THR A 183 -21.75 15.08 -4.73
N ALA A 184 -20.68 15.78 -5.09
CA ALA A 184 -20.31 17.10 -4.57
C ALA A 184 -20.51 18.16 -5.66
N PRO A 185 -20.41 19.47 -5.33
CA PRO A 185 -20.57 20.54 -6.31
C PRO A 185 -19.67 20.38 -7.53
N ASN A 186 -20.12 20.93 -8.67
CA ASN A 186 -19.46 20.81 -9.97
C ASN A 186 -19.39 19.36 -10.50
N PHE A 187 -20.36 18.51 -10.14
CA PHE A 187 -20.43 17.09 -10.55
C PHE A 187 -19.19 16.28 -10.14
N GLN A 188 -18.50 16.72 -9.09
CA GLN A 188 -17.37 15.99 -8.54
C GLN A 188 -17.88 14.84 -7.68
N THR A 189 -17.07 13.79 -7.55
CA THR A 189 -17.37 12.68 -6.63
C THR A 189 -16.51 12.84 -5.40
N LEU A 190 -17.14 12.97 -4.24
CA LEU A 190 -16.48 12.99 -2.95
C LEU A 190 -16.42 11.57 -2.39
N TYR A 191 -15.24 11.11 -2.05
CA TYR A 191 -15.00 9.80 -1.44
C TYR A 191 -14.63 9.98 0.04
N ALA A 192 -15.14 9.12 0.90
CA ALA A 192 -14.79 9.13 2.31
C ALA A 192 -14.69 7.73 2.92
N LEU A 193 -13.96 7.65 4.04
CA LEU A 193 -13.68 6.45 4.80
C LEU A 193 -13.67 6.79 6.30
N MET A 194 -14.27 5.91 7.10
CA MET A 194 -14.19 5.96 8.55
C MET A 194 -13.89 4.57 9.12
N GLN A 195 -13.04 4.52 10.15
CA GLN A 195 -12.64 3.27 10.78
C GLN A 195 -12.40 3.44 12.28
N CYS A 196 -12.77 2.43 13.06
CA CYS A 196 -12.42 2.30 14.48
C CYS A 196 -11.63 1.02 14.73
N THR A 197 -10.93 0.97 15.86
CA THR A 197 -10.44 -0.30 16.41
C THR A 197 -11.65 -1.14 16.87
N PRO A 198 -11.79 -2.41 16.42
CA PRO A 198 -12.95 -3.26 16.73
C PRO A 198 -13.15 -3.64 18.20
N ASP A 199 -12.17 -3.39 19.07
CA ASP A 199 -12.26 -3.61 20.52
C ASP A 199 -13.13 -2.56 21.24
N LEU A 200 -13.50 -1.47 20.57
CA LEU A 200 -14.41 -0.47 21.12
C LEU A 200 -15.88 -0.90 21.02
N SER A 201 -16.71 -0.41 21.95
CA SER A 201 -18.16 -0.51 21.82
C SER A 201 -18.66 0.30 20.61
N GLN A 202 -19.89 0.03 20.14
CA GLN A 202 -20.51 0.83 19.09
C GLN A 202 -20.58 2.32 19.47
N GLN A 203 -21.02 2.62 20.70
CA GLN A 203 -21.14 4.00 21.17
C GLN A 203 -19.76 4.67 21.23
N THR A 204 -18.77 4.03 21.83
CA THR A 204 -17.42 4.57 21.97
C THR A 204 -16.75 4.79 20.61
N CYS A 205 -16.96 3.90 19.64
CA CYS A 205 -16.51 4.12 18.27
C CYS A 205 -17.20 5.33 17.64
N SER A 206 -18.53 5.46 17.78
CA SER A 206 -19.27 6.61 17.28
C SER A 206 -18.76 7.92 17.88
N ASP A 207 -18.50 7.96 19.19
CA ASP A 207 -17.99 9.14 19.90
C ASP A 207 -16.59 9.52 19.41
N CYS A 208 -15.71 8.52 19.20
CA CYS A 208 -14.39 8.73 18.60
C CYS A 208 -14.49 9.35 17.20
N LEU A 209 -15.39 8.81 16.37
CA LEU A 209 -15.61 9.28 15.01
C LEU A 209 -16.17 10.71 14.98
N VAL A 210 -17.06 11.08 15.90
CA VAL A 210 -17.50 12.48 16.09
C VAL A 210 -16.32 13.39 16.45
N GLY A 211 -15.41 12.92 17.30
CA GLY A 211 -14.18 13.64 17.66
C GLY A 211 -13.33 13.99 16.44
N VAL A 212 -13.00 13.00 15.60
CA VAL A 212 -12.17 13.24 14.39
C VAL A 212 -12.91 14.07 13.33
N MET A 213 -14.24 13.99 13.24
CA MET A 213 -15.04 14.89 12.40
C MET A 213 -14.91 16.35 12.85
N GLY A 214 -14.92 16.61 14.16
CA GLY A 214 -14.74 17.95 14.73
C GLY A 214 -13.39 18.58 14.36
N SER A 215 -12.33 17.77 14.27
CA SER A 215 -10.98 18.21 13.92
C SER A 215 -10.80 18.65 12.47
N ILE A 216 -11.76 18.36 11.57
CA ILE A 216 -11.71 18.79 10.16
C ILE A 216 -11.60 20.32 10.07
N SER A 217 -12.32 21.03 10.93
CA SER A 217 -12.29 22.50 10.99
C SER A 217 -10.91 23.09 11.31
N GLN A 218 -10.06 22.31 11.97
CA GLN A 218 -8.73 22.73 12.40
C GLN A 218 -7.64 22.32 11.40
N CYS A 219 -7.70 21.10 10.84
CA CYS A 219 -6.65 20.60 9.94
C CYS A 219 -6.90 20.92 8.46
N CYS A 220 -8.15 20.90 8.04
CA CYS A 220 -8.49 20.56 6.65
C CYS A 220 -9.62 21.45 6.12
N ASN A 221 -9.88 22.59 6.78
CA ASN A 221 -10.95 23.51 6.41
C ASN A 221 -10.73 24.08 5.00
N GLY A 222 -11.73 23.97 4.14
CA GLY A 222 -11.67 24.43 2.75
C GLY A 222 -10.84 23.53 1.80
N LYS A 223 -10.31 22.41 2.29
CA LYS A 223 -9.52 21.47 1.47
C LYS A 223 -10.41 20.47 0.77
N GLN A 224 -9.99 20.06 -0.43
CA GLN A 224 -10.69 19.02 -1.20
C GLN A 224 -10.53 17.62 -0.58
N GLY A 225 -9.50 17.43 0.24
CA GLY A 225 -9.25 16.20 0.95
C GLY A 225 -8.59 16.43 2.31
N GLY A 226 -8.83 15.52 3.24
CA GLY A 226 -8.38 15.59 4.62
C GLY A 226 -8.29 14.22 5.26
N ARG A 227 -7.32 14.05 6.16
CA ARG A 227 -7.09 12.85 6.97
C ARG A 227 -6.91 13.27 8.42
N VAL A 228 -7.68 12.65 9.31
CA VAL A 228 -7.54 12.78 10.76
C VAL A 228 -7.38 11.37 11.31
N ILE A 229 -6.21 11.08 11.84
CA ILE A 229 -5.84 9.73 12.29
C ILE A 229 -5.41 9.81 13.76
N ILE A 230 -6.11 9.08 14.61
CA ILE A 230 -5.80 8.91 16.04
C ILE A 230 -5.73 7.42 16.37
N PRO A 231 -5.28 7.00 17.57
CA PRO A 231 -5.06 5.59 17.86
C PRO A 231 -6.33 4.72 17.77
N SER A 232 -7.48 5.26 18.20
CA SER A 232 -8.73 4.50 18.29
C SER A 232 -9.62 4.57 17.04
N CYS A 233 -9.51 5.62 16.23
CA CYS A 233 -10.29 5.77 15.01
C CYS A 233 -9.63 6.71 14.01
N ASN A 234 -10.12 6.70 12.77
CA ASN A 234 -9.68 7.62 11.73
C ASN A 234 -10.81 8.01 10.79
N LEU A 235 -10.56 9.10 10.09
CA LEU A 235 -11.38 9.65 9.04
C LEU A 235 -10.47 10.06 7.87
N SER A 236 -10.89 9.77 6.66
CA SER A 236 -10.28 10.32 5.44
C SER A 236 -11.36 10.69 4.44
N PHE A 237 -11.18 11.80 3.72
CA PHE A 237 -12.00 12.19 2.57
C PHE A 237 -11.12 12.80 1.49
N ASP A 238 -11.52 12.64 0.24
CA ASP A 238 -10.84 13.24 -0.92
C ASP A 238 -11.76 13.19 -2.16
N LEU A 239 -11.47 13.99 -3.18
CA LEU A 239 -12.12 13.90 -4.48
C LEU A 239 -11.53 12.80 -5.36
N TYR A 240 -10.33 12.33 -5.03
CA TYR A 240 -9.73 11.14 -5.64
C TYR A 240 -10.07 9.90 -4.83
N ARG A 241 -10.44 8.81 -5.50
CA ARG A 241 -10.70 7.53 -4.81
C ARG A 241 -9.40 6.95 -4.25
N PHE A 242 -9.39 6.59 -2.97
CA PHE A 242 -8.20 6.07 -2.25
C PHE A 242 -8.42 4.72 -1.54
N TYR A 243 -9.58 4.10 -1.74
CA TYR A 243 -9.95 2.77 -1.24
C TYR A 243 -10.36 1.83 -2.38
N ASP A 244 -10.36 0.52 -2.11
CA ASP A 244 -10.72 -0.51 -3.09
C ASP A 244 -12.17 -0.29 -3.60
N PRO A 245 -12.40 -0.12 -4.91
CA PRO A 245 -13.73 0.06 -5.49
C PRO A 245 -14.76 -1.00 -5.11
N THR A 246 -14.33 -2.22 -4.82
CA THR A 246 -15.23 -3.31 -4.43
C THR A 246 -15.85 -3.07 -3.06
N ALA A 247 -15.21 -2.26 -2.20
CA ALA A 247 -15.71 -1.93 -0.87
C ALA A 247 -16.99 -1.07 -0.90
N ASP A 248 -17.28 -0.37 -2.00
CA ASP A 248 -18.55 0.35 -2.22
C ASP A 248 -19.77 -0.61 -2.24
N THR A 249 -19.55 -1.90 -2.53
CA THR A 249 -20.61 -2.88 -2.78
C THR A 249 -20.84 -3.87 -1.63
N VAL A 250 -20.01 -3.84 -0.59
CA VAL A 250 -20.11 -4.77 0.53
C VAL A 250 -21.22 -4.29 1.47
N PRO A 251 -22.33 -5.05 1.64
CA PRO A 251 -23.36 -4.69 2.59
C PRO A 251 -22.80 -4.68 4.02
N PRO A 252 -23.32 -3.84 4.93
CA PRO A 252 -22.93 -3.90 6.33
C PRO A 252 -23.08 -5.34 6.86
N PRO A 253 -22.09 -5.86 7.61
CA PRO A 253 -22.18 -7.21 8.14
C PRO A 253 -23.42 -7.33 9.04
N PRO A 254 -24.14 -8.46 9.01
CA PRO A 254 -25.28 -8.66 9.90
C PRO A 254 -24.84 -8.50 11.36
N PRO A 255 -25.68 -7.92 12.24
CA PRO A 255 -25.34 -7.76 13.65
C PRO A 255 -24.99 -9.13 14.23
N SER A 256 -23.74 -9.29 14.67
CA SER A 256 -23.30 -10.50 15.34
C SER A 256 -24.16 -10.70 16.58
N GLN A 257 -24.91 -11.80 16.63
CA GLN A 257 -25.54 -12.27 17.86
C GLN A 257 -24.43 -12.44 18.90
N THR A 258 -24.67 -11.88 20.08
CA THR A 258 -23.77 -11.93 21.23
C THR A 258 -23.30 -13.36 21.47
N PRO A 259 -22.00 -13.68 21.32
CA PRO A 259 -21.46 -14.89 21.91
C PRO A 259 -21.53 -14.70 23.42
N SER A 260 -22.08 -15.70 24.12
CA SER A 260 -22.01 -15.80 25.59
C SER A 260 -20.57 -15.54 26.07
N PRO A 261 -20.39 -15.02 27.30
CA PRO A 261 -19.07 -14.68 27.81
C PRO A 261 -18.10 -15.88 27.69
N PRO A 262 -16.83 -15.65 27.32
CA PRO A 262 -15.86 -16.72 27.26
C PRO A 262 -15.73 -17.37 28.64
N PRO A 263 -15.57 -18.70 28.74
CA PRO A 263 -15.11 -19.31 29.97
C PRO A 263 -13.79 -18.65 30.37
N ALA A 264 -13.63 -18.37 31.67
CA ALA A 264 -12.41 -17.81 32.22
C ALA A 264 -11.17 -18.52 31.66
N SER A 265 -10.18 -17.73 31.25
CA SER A 265 -8.90 -18.20 30.74
C SER A 265 -8.34 -19.36 31.58
N PRO A 266 -7.86 -20.46 30.97
CA PRO A 266 -7.15 -21.46 31.72
C PRO A 266 -5.87 -20.83 32.29
N VAL A 267 -5.82 -20.73 33.61
CA VAL A 267 -4.58 -20.51 34.37
C VAL A 267 -3.70 -21.73 34.12
N TYR A 268 -2.70 -21.60 33.24
CA TYR A 268 -1.66 -22.61 33.14
C TYR A 268 -0.77 -22.50 34.38
N THR A 269 -1.03 -23.37 35.35
CA THR A 269 -0.09 -23.67 36.42
C THR A 269 1.01 -24.55 35.84
N LEU A 270 2.25 -24.05 35.88
CA LEU A 270 3.46 -24.82 35.59
C LEU A 270 3.58 -25.94 36.64
N GLN A 271 3.24 -27.18 36.25
CA GLN A 271 3.68 -28.36 36.97
C GLN A 271 4.97 -28.87 36.34
N SER A 272 6.07 -28.67 37.08
CA SER A 272 7.33 -29.38 36.91
C SER A 272 7.09 -30.90 36.94
N SER A 273 7.49 -31.59 35.88
CA SER A 273 7.88 -32.99 35.99
C SER A 273 9.02 -33.31 35.02
N THR A 274 10.00 -33.97 35.61
CA THR A 274 11.32 -34.37 35.10
C THR A 274 11.26 -35.52 34.08
N ASN A 275 12.12 -35.40 33.05
CA ASN A 275 12.82 -36.44 32.27
C ASN A 275 12.04 -37.66 31.73
N THR A 276 12.07 -37.86 30.40
CA THR A 276 13.00 -38.81 29.74
C THR A 276 12.84 -38.76 28.20
N THR A 277 13.99 -38.86 27.55
CA THR A 277 14.32 -38.89 26.13
C THR A 277 13.55 -39.91 25.28
N ALA A 278 13.12 -39.49 24.09
CA ALA A 278 13.12 -40.35 22.88
C ALA A 278 13.26 -39.47 21.64
N ALA A 279 14.44 -39.53 21.03
CA ALA A 279 14.71 -38.96 19.72
C ALA A 279 14.02 -39.78 18.62
N LYS A 280 13.33 -39.11 17.71
CA LYS A 280 13.16 -39.52 16.31
C LYS A 280 13.01 -38.26 15.45
N GLY A 281 14.04 -38.00 14.65
CA GLY A 281 14.11 -36.84 13.77
C GLY A 281 13.40 -37.03 12.43
N ASN A 282 13.25 -35.87 11.78
CA ASN A 282 13.08 -35.59 10.34
C ASN A 282 11.80 -36.12 9.68
N GLU A 283 11.08 -35.40 8.82
CA GLU A 283 11.45 -34.28 7.94
C GLU A 283 10.35 -33.21 7.87
N SER A 284 10.76 -31.95 7.86
CA SER A 284 9.89 -30.82 7.52
C SER A 284 9.72 -30.75 5.99
N ASN A 285 8.50 -30.99 5.50
CA ASN A 285 8.12 -30.79 4.10
C ASN A 285 8.12 -29.30 3.75
N LYS A 286 9.26 -28.83 3.24
CA LYS A 286 9.50 -27.45 2.81
C LYS A 286 9.10 -27.24 1.35
N TYR A 287 7.82 -27.30 1.00
CA TYR A 287 7.35 -26.83 -0.33
C TYR A 287 5.83 -26.73 -0.43
N ARG A 288 5.25 -25.53 -0.23
CA ARG A 288 4.07 -25.05 -0.99
C ARG A 288 3.69 -23.57 -0.77
N THR A 289 4.61 -22.66 -1.13
CA THR A 289 4.23 -21.28 -1.50
C THR A 289 4.82 -20.96 -2.85
N VAL A 290 4.30 -21.67 -3.85
CA VAL A 290 4.56 -21.48 -5.27
C VAL A 290 3.20 -21.63 -5.95
N THR A 291 2.34 -20.62 -5.79
CA THR A 291 1.05 -20.62 -6.46
C THR A 291 0.70 -19.17 -6.79
N ILE A 292 0.58 -18.88 -8.08
CA ILE A 292 0.30 -17.60 -8.75
C ILE A 292 1.54 -16.82 -9.24
N VAL A 293 2.58 -16.53 -8.44
CA VAL A 293 3.76 -15.79 -8.99
C VAL A 293 4.61 -16.65 -9.91
N VAL A 294 4.89 -17.90 -9.54
CA VAL A 294 5.68 -18.82 -10.38
C VAL A 294 4.98 -19.22 -11.68
N PRO A 295 3.66 -19.50 -11.74
CA PRO A 295 3.03 -19.75 -13.02
C PRO A 295 3.02 -18.49 -13.91
N ILE A 296 2.89 -17.28 -13.36
CA ILE A 296 2.96 -16.04 -14.16
C ILE A 296 4.38 -15.79 -14.66
N THR A 297 5.41 -15.94 -13.81
CA THR A 297 6.79 -15.77 -14.25
C THR A 297 7.20 -16.87 -15.24
N ALA A 298 6.83 -18.12 -15.00
CA ALA A 298 7.06 -19.22 -15.93
C ALA A 298 6.31 -18.99 -17.26
N PHE A 299 5.06 -18.51 -17.23
CA PHE A 299 4.27 -18.24 -18.43
C PHE A 299 4.86 -17.09 -19.25
N VAL A 300 5.29 -16.00 -18.62
CA VAL A 300 5.96 -14.87 -19.29
C VAL A 300 7.30 -15.33 -19.88
N ILE A 301 8.08 -16.13 -19.16
CA ILE A 301 9.33 -16.72 -19.66
C ILE A 301 9.05 -17.65 -20.86
N LEU A 302 8.00 -18.47 -20.81
CA LEU A 302 7.60 -19.36 -21.91
C LEU A 302 7.17 -18.58 -23.16
N ILE A 303 6.43 -17.47 -23.01
CA ILE A 303 6.07 -16.59 -24.12
C ILE A 303 7.32 -15.97 -24.74
N ILE A 304 8.27 -15.50 -23.92
CA ILE A 304 9.53 -14.91 -24.40
C ILE A 304 10.38 -15.98 -25.13
N ILE A 305 10.47 -17.20 -24.60
CA ILE A 305 11.18 -18.31 -25.26
C ILE A 305 10.52 -18.66 -26.59
N SER A 306 9.19 -18.80 -26.62
CA SER A 306 8.43 -19.09 -27.83
C SER A 306 8.63 -18.00 -28.90
N PHE A 307 8.60 -16.73 -28.49
CA PHE A 307 8.87 -15.59 -29.36
C PHE A 307 10.33 -15.58 -29.87
N CYS A 308 11.31 -15.89 -29.01
CA CYS A 308 12.72 -15.98 -29.40
C CYS A 308 12.97 -17.19 -30.34
N ILE A 309 12.24 -18.31 -30.20
CA ILE A 309 12.30 -19.45 -31.15
C ILE A 309 11.66 -19.06 -32.48
N TYR A 310 10.49 -18.43 -32.47
CA TYR A 310 9.82 -17.93 -33.68
C TYR A 310 10.73 -17.01 -34.50
N LEU A 311 11.44 -16.08 -33.85
CA LEU A 311 12.41 -15.21 -34.52
C LEU A 311 13.64 -15.95 -35.07
N ARG A 312 14.05 -17.06 -34.46
CA ARG A 312 15.15 -17.90 -34.99
C ARG A 312 14.75 -18.72 -36.19
N VAL A 313 13.52 -19.25 -36.20
CA VAL A 313 12.99 -20.03 -37.33
C VAL A 313 12.71 -19.13 -38.55
N ARG A 314 12.47 -17.84 -38.32
CA ARG A 314 12.21 -16.86 -39.39
C ARG A 314 13.45 -16.29 -40.08
N GLN A 315 14.66 -16.68 -39.68
CA GLN A 315 15.87 -16.31 -40.44
C GLN A 315 16.06 -17.28 -41.62
N PRO A 316 16.06 -16.81 -42.87
CA PRO A 316 16.52 -17.62 -44.00
C PRO A 316 18.02 -17.88 -43.85
N SER A 317 18.47 -19.10 -44.16
CA SER A 317 19.89 -19.40 -44.26
C SER A 317 20.52 -18.60 -45.39
N GLU A 318 21.59 -17.87 -45.13
CA GLU A 318 22.44 -17.30 -46.17
C GLU A 318 23.07 -18.42 -47.01
N ASN A 319 22.95 -18.31 -48.33
CA ASN A 319 23.89 -18.90 -49.29
C ASN A 319 24.01 -17.95 -50.51
N PRO A 320 25.14 -17.98 -51.24
CA PRO A 320 25.66 -16.82 -51.95
C PRO A 320 25.09 -16.62 -53.37
N GLU A 321 24.95 -15.34 -53.71
CA GLU A 321 25.10 -14.70 -55.03
C GLU A 321 24.28 -15.25 -56.23
N SER A 322 23.26 -14.47 -56.63
CA SER A 322 22.92 -14.25 -58.04
C SER A 322 22.12 -12.94 -58.17
N GLU A 323 22.64 -12.01 -58.97
CA GLU A 323 22.02 -10.74 -59.33
C GLU A 323 20.70 -10.92 -60.09
N ALA A 324 19.66 -10.17 -59.70
CA ALA A 324 18.90 -9.26 -60.56
C ALA A 324 17.66 -8.74 -59.83
N VAL A 325 17.70 -7.43 -59.54
CA VAL A 325 16.59 -6.46 -59.47
C VAL A 325 15.32 -6.92 -58.75
N ASP A 326 15.18 -6.51 -57.48
CA ASP A 326 13.87 -6.08 -56.99
C ASP A 326 13.99 -4.96 -55.95
N GLU A 327 13.06 -4.02 -56.08
CA GLU A 327 12.99 -2.73 -55.43
C GLU A 327 12.41 -2.86 -54.00
N ILE A 328 12.73 -1.89 -53.14
CA ILE A 328 12.22 -1.69 -51.75
C ILE A 328 13.04 -2.39 -50.66
N GLY A 329 14.23 -1.82 -50.43
CA GLY A 329 15.03 -2.03 -49.22
C GLY A 329 14.39 -1.37 -47.98
N SER A 330 14.15 -2.22 -46.98
CA SER A 330 14.21 -1.96 -45.54
C SER A 330 14.72 -0.57 -45.14
N VAL A 331 13.88 0.20 -44.42
CA VAL A 331 14.24 1.46 -43.75
C VAL A 331 15.32 1.18 -42.72
N GLU A 332 16.57 1.34 -43.15
CA GLU A 332 17.74 1.38 -42.29
C GLU A 332 17.69 2.68 -41.47
N ASN A 333 18.00 2.54 -40.19
CA ASN A 333 17.89 3.54 -39.13
C ASN A 333 18.72 4.80 -39.46
N LEU A 334 18.12 5.79 -40.13
CA LEU A 334 18.75 7.06 -40.51
C LEU A 334 18.94 7.98 -39.28
N GLN A 335 19.95 7.68 -38.46
CA GLN A 335 20.59 8.72 -37.67
C GLN A 335 21.47 9.54 -38.61
N LEU A 336 20.92 10.64 -39.13
CA LEU A 336 21.67 11.61 -39.91
C LEU A 336 22.52 12.46 -38.97
N ASP A 337 23.80 12.56 -39.28
CA ASP A 337 24.73 13.42 -38.54
C ASP A 337 24.35 14.90 -38.70
N PHE A 338 24.52 15.69 -37.64
CA PHE A 338 24.07 17.08 -37.60
C PHE A 338 24.79 17.95 -38.64
N GLU A 339 26.07 17.70 -38.91
CA GLU A 339 26.81 18.44 -39.95
C GLU A 339 26.31 18.08 -41.36
N THR A 340 25.87 16.84 -41.57
CA THR A 340 25.23 16.45 -42.84
C THR A 340 23.95 17.25 -43.06
N ILE A 341 23.12 17.42 -42.02
CA ILE A 341 21.87 18.21 -42.10
C ILE A 341 22.17 19.68 -42.34
N LYS A 342 23.20 20.23 -41.70
CA LYS A 342 23.60 21.63 -41.84
C LYS A 342 24.08 21.94 -43.25
N VAL A 343 24.92 21.09 -43.84
CA VAL A 343 25.33 21.24 -45.24
C VAL A 343 24.13 21.12 -46.18
N ALA A 344 23.30 20.11 -45.95
CA ALA A 344 22.16 19.81 -46.82
C ALA A 344 21.07 20.90 -46.80
N THR A 345 20.99 21.69 -45.73
CA THR A 345 20.06 22.82 -45.58
C THR A 345 20.69 24.18 -45.91
N ASP A 346 21.94 24.22 -46.37
CA ASP A 346 22.74 25.43 -46.52
C ASP A 346 22.74 26.27 -45.23
N ASN A 347 23.17 25.61 -44.14
CA ASN A 347 23.21 26.13 -42.79
C ASN A 347 21.88 26.73 -42.30
N PHE A 348 20.77 26.06 -42.59
CA PHE A 348 19.41 26.51 -42.25
C PHE A 348 19.05 27.90 -42.83
N SER A 349 19.50 28.18 -44.05
CA SER A 349 19.16 29.40 -44.78
C SER A 349 17.64 29.60 -44.92
N ASP A 350 17.15 30.82 -44.72
CA ASP A 350 15.73 31.17 -44.88
C ASP A 350 15.22 30.91 -46.30
N ALA A 351 16.10 30.93 -47.31
CA ALA A 351 15.75 30.58 -48.69
C ALA A 351 15.27 29.12 -48.82
N ASN A 352 15.70 28.25 -47.90
CA ASN A 352 15.30 26.85 -47.84
C ASN A 352 14.18 26.60 -46.82
N LYS A 353 13.67 27.62 -46.12
CA LYS A 353 12.63 27.44 -45.11
C LYS A 353 11.26 27.22 -45.76
N LEU A 354 10.63 26.10 -45.43
CA LEU A 354 9.31 25.72 -45.93
C LEU A 354 8.17 26.22 -45.05
N GLY A 355 8.44 26.49 -43.76
CA GLY A 355 7.44 27.01 -42.83
C GLY A 355 7.89 26.88 -41.36
N GLN A 356 7.11 27.44 -40.44
CA GLN A 356 7.35 27.33 -39.00
C GLN A 356 6.03 27.22 -38.23
N GLY A 357 5.94 26.25 -37.33
CA GLY A 357 4.79 26.02 -36.45
C GLY A 357 5.20 25.79 -35.00
N GLY A 358 4.26 25.34 -34.16
CA GLY A 358 4.48 25.10 -32.72
C GLY A 358 5.55 24.05 -32.38
N PHE A 359 6.04 23.31 -33.37
CA PHE A 359 7.08 22.28 -33.24
C PHE A 359 8.41 22.68 -33.91
N GLY A 360 8.56 23.93 -34.38
CA GLY A 360 9.80 24.45 -34.96
C GLY A 360 9.72 24.80 -36.45
N ALA A 361 10.85 25.20 -37.03
CA ALA A 361 11.00 25.55 -38.43
C ALA A 361 11.39 24.33 -39.28
N VAL A 362 10.81 24.23 -40.47
CA VAL A 362 11.05 23.13 -41.43
C VAL A 362 11.84 23.68 -42.62
N TYR A 363 12.91 22.99 -43.01
CA TYR A 363 13.78 23.37 -44.12
C TYR A 363 13.80 22.31 -45.21
N LYS A 364 13.89 22.75 -46.46
CA LYS A 364 14.13 21.92 -47.64
C LYS A 364 15.61 21.55 -47.71
N VAL A 365 15.89 20.31 -48.09
CA VAL A 365 17.24 19.82 -48.33
C VAL A 365 17.58 19.90 -49.82
N THR A 366 18.74 20.47 -50.15
CA THR A 366 19.31 20.51 -51.50
C THR A 366 20.45 19.51 -51.61
N ARG A 367 20.25 18.39 -52.32
CA ARG A 367 21.34 17.48 -52.68
C ARG A 367 22.04 18.02 -53.92
N HIS A 368 23.28 18.48 -53.79
CA HIS A 368 24.17 18.67 -54.92
C HIS A 368 24.80 17.31 -55.28
N TYR A 369 24.48 16.78 -56.45
CA TYR A 369 25.22 15.67 -57.04
C TYR A 369 26.52 16.24 -57.62
N HIS A 370 27.66 15.79 -57.11
CA HIS A 370 28.96 15.94 -57.74
C HIS A 370 29.56 14.57 -58.00
#